data_AF-A0AAU7QTT4-F1
#
_entry.id   AF-A0AAU7QTT4-F1
#
_cell.length_a   1.000
_cell.length_b   1.000
_cell.length_c   1.000
_cell.angle_alpha   90.00
_cell.angle_beta   90.00
_cell.angle_gamma   90.00
#
_symmetry.space_group_name_H-M   'P 1'
#
loop_
_entity.id
_entity.type
_entity.pdbx_description
1 polymer ?
#
loop_
_entity_poly.entity_id
_entity_poly.type
_entity_poly.pdbx_seq_one_letter_code
_entity_poly.pdbx_strand_id
1 'polypeptide(L)'
;MVTRRVAALLLRVAVRRWPAELRADLAREWAAELHELARTGRRWPMLRFAASLAASRAATPLTGRAVSRRLGRTAGVLLLAPPACVAVLVLAGAVMGLTYGWLGMRVPWAAAAQLPTWSALTALLGVALALVVTRAARRTVRVGALPTALGVVLPIAVTVTATLALLAARGESRIGEPVPGLLLWLALLTPALWAAGVLARRGRVRAAWLAGLLGALVAADAAVVLAVVTSIPATAPVADGLPPDSVDRISAPLWLFTCWTDSSFGLPRPTEWERFLITDRVLVEPMFHLACTPYALAYAIAAARPAPAAVPGPEPVPAPA
;
A
#
# COMPACT_ATOMS: atom_id res chain seq x y z
N MET A 1 -25.01 -26.91 -47.24
CA MET A 1 -24.30 -25.67 -47.65
C MET A 1 -24.53 -24.50 -46.69
N VAL A 2 -25.76 -24.26 -46.21
CA VAL A 2 -26.10 -23.15 -45.30
C VAL A 2 -25.31 -23.17 -43.98
N THR A 3 -25.18 -24.33 -43.34
CA THR A 3 -24.46 -24.49 -42.06
C THR A 3 -22.98 -24.10 -42.14
N ARG A 4 -22.31 -24.39 -43.27
CA ARG A 4 -20.91 -24.01 -43.50
C ARG A 4 -20.73 -22.50 -43.65
N ARG A 5 -21.70 -21.81 -44.27
CA ARG A 5 -21.69 -20.34 -44.38
C ARG A 5 -21.87 -19.66 -43.02
N VAL A 6 -22.79 -20.17 -42.20
CA VAL A 6 -23.02 -19.64 -40.84
C VAL A 6 -21.79 -19.83 -39.97
N ALA A 7 -21.18 -21.01 -39.98
CA ALA A 7 -19.97 -21.30 -39.21
C ALA A 7 -18.78 -20.41 -39.64
N ALA A 8 -18.60 -20.18 -40.95
CA ALA A 8 -17.58 -19.26 -41.45
C ALA A 8 -17.83 -17.80 -41.06
N LEU A 9 -19.10 -17.36 -40.99
CA LEU A 9 -19.46 -16.01 -40.60
C LEU A 9 -19.21 -15.77 -39.10
N LEU A 10 -19.54 -16.76 -38.26
CA LEU A 10 -19.19 -16.78 -36.84
C LEU A 10 -17.67 -16.74 -36.64
N LEU A 11 -16.91 -17.47 -37.45
CA LEU A 11 -15.44 -17.44 -37.40
C LEU A 11 -14.88 -16.06 -37.71
N ARG A 12 -15.41 -15.37 -38.73
CA ARG A 12 -15.00 -13.99 -39.06
C ARG A 12 -15.28 -13.01 -37.92
N VAL A 13 -16.42 -13.17 -37.24
CA VAL A 13 -16.77 -12.37 -36.05
C VAL A 13 -15.80 -12.67 -34.90
N ALA A 14 -15.47 -13.95 -34.68
CA ALA A 14 -14.50 -14.37 -33.67
C ALA A 14 -13.11 -13.76 -33.97
N VAL A 15 -12.55 -13.95 -35.16
CA VAL A 15 -11.21 -13.46 -35.54
C VAL A 15 -11.09 -11.93 -35.42
N ARG A 16 -12.13 -11.18 -35.76
CA ARG A 16 -12.12 -9.70 -35.63
C ARG A 16 -11.93 -9.21 -34.19
N ARG A 17 -12.28 -10.03 -33.19
CA ARG A 17 -12.13 -9.69 -31.77
C ARG A 17 -10.72 -9.93 -31.22
N TRP A 18 -9.85 -10.58 -31.98
CA TRP A 18 -8.48 -10.89 -31.54
C TRP A 18 -7.46 -9.87 -32.05
N PRO A 19 -6.32 -9.68 -31.35
CA PRO A 19 -5.27 -8.73 -31.74
C PRO A 19 -4.75 -9.00 -33.16
N ALA A 20 -4.47 -7.94 -33.93
CA ALA A 20 -4.10 -8.03 -35.35
C ALA A 20 -2.93 -9.01 -35.62
N GLU A 21 -1.96 -9.03 -34.71
CA GLU A 21 -0.77 -9.88 -34.73
C GLU A 21 -1.11 -11.39 -34.76
N LEU A 22 -2.18 -11.82 -34.09
CA LEU A 22 -2.57 -13.22 -33.97
C LEU A 22 -3.70 -13.63 -34.92
N ARG A 23 -4.32 -12.67 -35.61
CA ARG A 23 -5.51 -12.95 -36.43
C ARG A 23 -5.22 -13.94 -37.55
N ALA A 24 -4.08 -13.80 -38.22
CA ALA A 24 -3.73 -14.64 -39.37
C ALA A 24 -3.48 -16.09 -38.95
N ASP A 25 -2.77 -16.30 -37.83
CA ASP A 25 -2.44 -17.65 -37.33
C ASP A 25 -3.69 -18.34 -36.78
N LEU A 26 -4.45 -17.66 -35.92
CA LEU A 26 -5.70 -18.20 -35.36
C LEU A 26 -6.76 -18.44 -36.45
N ALA A 27 -6.85 -17.56 -37.46
CA ALA A 27 -7.77 -17.78 -38.57
C ALA A 27 -7.40 -19.02 -39.39
N ARG A 28 -6.10 -19.31 -39.58
CA ARG A 28 -5.65 -20.51 -40.29
C ARG A 28 -5.93 -21.77 -39.48
N GLU A 29 -5.59 -21.77 -38.20
CA GLU A 29 -5.80 -22.90 -37.30
C GLU A 29 -7.29 -23.24 -37.15
N TRP A 30 -8.14 -22.25 -36.85
CA TRP A 30 -9.57 -22.51 -36.71
C TRP A 30 -10.25 -22.84 -38.04
N ALA A 31 -9.77 -22.30 -39.17
CA ALA A 31 -10.28 -22.69 -40.48
C ALA A 31 -9.94 -24.16 -40.81
N ALA A 32 -8.76 -24.65 -40.41
CA ALA A 32 -8.36 -26.04 -40.56
C ALA A 32 -9.24 -26.96 -39.71
N GLU A 33 -9.46 -26.60 -38.44
CA GLU A 33 -10.31 -27.38 -37.53
C GLU A 33 -11.78 -27.39 -37.99
N LEU A 34 -12.28 -26.26 -38.50
CA LEU A 34 -13.61 -26.17 -39.11
C LEU A 34 -13.73 -26.99 -40.40
N HIS A 35 -12.65 -27.07 -41.18
CA HIS A 35 -12.58 -27.90 -42.38
C HIS A 35 -12.62 -29.39 -42.03
N GLU A 36 -11.91 -29.81 -40.98
CA GLU A 36 -11.89 -31.20 -40.52
C GLU A 36 -13.26 -31.65 -39.97
N LEU A 37 -13.94 -30.78 -39.22
CA LEU A 37 -15.32 -31.02 -38.76
C LEU A 37 -16.32 -31.07 -39.92
N ALA A 38 -16.09 -30.29 -40.97
CA ALA A 38 -16.90 -30.36 -42.19
C ALA A 38 -16.64 -31.65 -42.99
N ARG A 39 -15.37 -32.08 -43.10
CA ARG A 39 -14.94 -33.31 -43.79
C ARG A 39 -15.55 -34.56 -43.17
N THR A 40 -15.61 -34.61 -41.84
CA THR A 40 -16.20 -35.72 -41.07
C THR A 40 -17.73 -35.67 -40.98
N GLY A 41 -18.40 -34.71 -41.64
CA GLY A 41 -19.86 -34.60 -41.67
C GLY A 41 -20.50 -34.11 -40.36
N ARG A 42 -19.70 -33.67 -39.38
CA ARG A 42 -20.15 -33.28 -38.03
C ARG A 42 -20.70 -31.86 -37.98
N ARG A 43 -21.88 -31.66 -38.57
CA ARG A 43 -22.54 -30.34 -38.74
C ARG A 43 -22.82 -29.61 -37.42
N TRP A 44 -23.29 -30.33 -36.40
CA TRP A 44 -23.61 -29.77 -35.08
C TRP A 44 -22.35 -29.37 -34.29
N PRO A 45 -21.34 -30.25 -34.14
CA PRO A 45 -20.06 -29.88 -33.52
C PRO A 45 -19.37 -28.68 -34.18
N MET A 46 -19.43 -28.57 -35.51
CA MET A 46 -18.90 -27.43 -36.26
C MET A 46 -19.55 -26.10 -35.87
N LEU A 47 -20.89 -26.08 -35.78
CA LEU A 47 -21.62 -24.87 -35.36
C LEU A 47 -21.37 -24.55 -33.88
N ARG A 48 -21.32 -25.56 -33.01
CA ARG A 48 -21.02 -25.38 -31.59
C ARG A 48 -19.63 -24.80 -31.37
N PHE A 49 -18.63 -25.30 -32.11
CA PHE A 49 -17.26 -24.79 -32.09
C PHE A 49 -17.18 -23.33 -32.58
N ALA A 50 -17.82 -23.01 -33.71
CA ALA A 50 -17.83 -21.64 -34.22
C ALA A 50 -18.57 -20.68 -33.28
N ALA A 51 -19.66 -21.13 -32.67
CA ALA A 51 -20.42 -20.35 -31.69
C ALA A 51 -19.65 -20.16 -30.37
N SER A 52 -18.94 -21.19 -29.89
CA SER A 52 -18.12 -21.08 -28.67
C SER A 52 -16.95 -20.12 -28.88
N LEU A 53 -16.31 -20.13 -30.06
CA LEU A 53 -15.27 -19.16 -30.42
C LEU A 53 -15.84 -17.73 -30.48
N ALA A 54 -17.02 -17.55 -31.07
CA ALA A 54 -17.67 -16.23 -31.16
C ALA A 54 -18.11 -15.69 -29.79
N ALA A 55 -18.54 -16.58 -28.89
CA ALA A 55 -18.96 -16.26 -27.53
C ALA A 55 -17.78 -16.07 -26.56
N SER A 56 -16.63 -16.69 -26.84
CA SER A 56 -15.43 -16.55 -26.02
C SER A 56 -14.95 -15.10 -26.00
N ARG A 57 -14.67 -14.58 -24.80
CA ARG A 57 -13.95 -13.30 -24.68
C ARG A 57 -12.52 -13.56 -25.12
N ALA A 58 -12.00 -12.69 -25.99
CA ALA A 58 -10.59 -12.71 -26.33
C ALA A 58 -9.80 -12.79 -25.02
N ALA A 59 -9.17 -13.95 -24.78
CA ALA A 59 -8.19 -14.08 -23.73
C ALA A 59 -7.08 -13.13 -24.18
N THR A 60 -7.06 -11.91 -23.63
CA THR A 60 -6.03 -10.93 -23.96
C THR A 60 -4.71 -11.66 -23.82
N PRO A 61 -4.00 -11.95 -24.92
CA PRO A 61 -2.64 -12.42 -24.80
C PRO A 61 -1.95 -11.31 -24.04
N LEU A 62 -1.20 -11.66 -22.99
CA LEU A 62 -0.36 -10.72 -22.26
C LEU A 62 0.79 -10.29 -23.19
N THR A 63 0.44 -9.58 -24.26
CA THR A 63 1.39 -8.90 -25.13
C THR A 63 2.20 -7.92 -24.29
N GLY A 64 3.44 -7.66 -24.69
CA GLY A 64 4.37 -6.80 -23.95
C GLY A 64 3.79 -5.44 -23.55
N ARG A 65 2.83 -4.90 -24.32
CA ARG A 65 2.11 -3.65 -23.99
C ARG A 65 1.18 -3.75 -22.77
N ALA A 66 0.52 -4.88 -22.56
CA ALA A 66 -0.34 -5.07 -21.40
C ALA A 66 0.49 -5.24 -20.12
N VAL A 67 1.63 -5.94 -20.24
CA VAL A 67 2.61 -6.09 -19.17
C VAL A 67 3.28 -4.75 -18.85
N SER A 68 3.74 -3.99 -19.85
CA SER A 68 4.35 -2.68 -19.66
C SER A 68 3.38 -1.67 -19.03
N ARG A 69 2.10 -1.68 -19.42
CA ARG A 69 1.09 -0.83 -18.79
C ARG A 69 0.83 -1.20 -17.33
N ARG A 70 0.85 -2.49 -16.98
CA ARG A 70 0.72 -2.93 -15.57
C ARG A 70 1.97 -2.58 -14.77
N LEU A 71 3.16 -2.75 -15.34
CA LEU A 71 4.42 -2.34 -14.73
C LEU A 71 4.44 -0.82 -14.49
N GLY A 72 4.09 -0.02 -15.49
CA GLY A 72 4.00 1.44 -15.35
C GLY A 72 2.99 1.87 -14.28
N ARG A 73 1.84 1.21 -14.18
CA ARG A 73 0.88 1.44 -13.08
C ARG A 73 1.44 1.04 -11.72
N THR A 74 2.18 -0.07 -11.66
CA THR A 74 2.81 -0.57 -10.43
C THR A 74 3.86 0.44 -9.94
N ALA A 75 4.78 0.83 -10.82
CA ALA A 75 5.78 1.85 -10.55
C ALA A 75 5.12 3.19 -10.16
N GLY A 76 4.11 3.64 -10.91
CA GLY A 76 3.40 4.88 -10.61
C GLY A 76 2.76 4.90 -9.21
N VAL A 77 2.09 3.82 -8.82
CA VAL A 77 1.50 3.72 -7.47
C VAL A 77 2.57 3.70 -6.38
N LEU A 78 3.63 2.91 -6.57
CA LEU A 78 4.68 2.74 -5.57
C LEU A 78 5.57 3.98 -5.42
N LEU A 79 5.82 4.73 -6.51
CA LEU A 79 6.64 5.94 -6.49
C LEU A 79 5.86 7.18 -6.05
N LEU A 80 4.55 7.25 -6.30
CA LEU A 80 3.73 8.41 -5.91
C LEU A 80 3.18 8.32 -4.49
N ALA A 81 3.00 7.11 -3.94
CA ALA A 81 2.42 6.94 -2.61
C ALA A 81 3.25 7.54 -1.47
N PRO A 82 4.59 7.35 -1.39
CA PRO A 82 5.36 7.96 -0.32
C PRO A 82 5.42 9.50 -0.38
N PRO A 83 5.63 10.16 -1.54
CA PRO A 83 5.49 11.62 -1.64
C PRO A 83 4.10 12.12 -1.27
N ALA A 84 3.05 11.37 -1.62
CA ALA A 84 1.68 11.69 -1.18
C ALA A 84 1.55 11.61 0.35
N CYS A 85 2.27 10.72 1.04
CA CYS A 85 2.30 10.69 2.51
C CYS A 85 2.97 11.92 3.10
N VAL A 86 4.07 12.40 2.49
CA VAL A 86 4.67 13.69 2.88
C VAL A 86 3.67 14.84 2.70
N ALA A 87 2.93 14.87 1.57
CA ALA A 87 1.89 15.86 1.34
C ALA A 87 0.75 15.77 2.38
N VAL A 88 0.36 14.55 2.77
CA VAL A 88 -0.62 14.32 3.86
C VAL A 88 -0.13 14.93 5.18
N LEU A 89 1.14 14.76 5.53
CA LEU A 89 1.71 15.32 6.75
C LEU A 89 1.72 16.83 6.75
N VAL A 90 2.17 17.43 5.64
CA VAL A 90 2.21 18.88 5.47
C VAL A 90 0.80 19.44 5.54
N LEU A 91 -0.18 18.80 4.88
CA LEU A 91 -1.58 19.21 4.92
C LEU A 91 -2.15 19.10 6.33
N ALA A 92 -1.94 17.98 7.01
CA ALA A 92 -2.45 17.77 8.37
C ALA A 92 -1.82 18.75 9.37
N GLY A 93 -0.53 19.02 9.26
CA GLY A 93 0.18 20.02 10.06
C GLY A 93 -0.28 21.45 9.78
N ALA A 94 -0.52 21.81 8.51
CA ALA A 94 -1.07 23.10 8.13
C ALA A 94 -2.48 23.31 8.70
N VAL A 95 -3.36 22.31 8.56
CA VAL A 95 -4.72 22.36 9.14
C VAL A 95 -4.63 22.47 10.66
N MET A 96 -3.81 21.65 11.32
CA MET A 96 -3.58 21.75 12.76
C MET A 96 -3.12 23.16 13.15
N GLY A 97 -2.12 23.73 12.46
CA GLY A 97 -1.59 25.06 12.74
C GLY A 97 -2.62 26.18 12.59
N LEU A 98 -3.44 26.13 11.54
CA LEU A 98 -4.55 27.08 11.34
C LEU A 98 -5.62 26.93 12.44
N THR A 99 -5.97 25.69 12.78
CA THR A 99 -6.96 25.41 13.82
C THR A 99 -6.49 25.90 15.18
N TYR A 100 -5.20 25.67 15.50
CA TYR A 100 -4.58 26.18 16.70
C TYR A 100 -4.48 27.70 16.73
N GLY A 101 -4.04 28.34 15.63
CA GLY A 101 -3.96 29.81 15.56
C GLY A 101 -5.33 30.47 15.80
N TRP A 102 -6.41 29.84 15.33
CA TRP A 102 -7.77 30.32 15.54
C TRP A 102 -8.30 30.06 16.96
N LEU A 103 -8.04 28.87 17.52
CA LEU A 103 -8.52 28.46 18.84
C LEU A 103 -7.68 29.00 20.01
N GLY A 104 -6.37 29.18 19.81
CA GLY A 104 -5.42 29.56 20.86
C GLY A 104 -5.72 30.93 21.47
N MET A 105 -6.34 31.82 20.70
CA MET A 105 -6.81 33.13 21.18
C MET A 105 -8.17 33.07 21.88
N ARG A 106 -8.85 31.91 21.88
CA ARG A 106 -10.26 31.77 22.30
C ARG A 106 -10.46 30.81 23.46
N VAL A 107 -9.65 29.76 23.56
CA VAL A 107 -9.86 28.68 24.55
C VAL A 107 -8.54 28.15 25.12
N PRO A 108 -8.48 27.86 26.44
CA PRO A 108 -7.25 27.43 27.10
C PRO A 108 -6.81 26.01 26.73
N TRP A 109 -7.73 25.16 26.24
CA TRP A 109 -7.45 23.78 25.84
C TRP A 109 -6.90 23.65 24.41
N ALA A 110 -6.74 24.76 23.68
CA ALA A 110 -6.30 24.74 22.28
C ALA A 110 -4.94 24.06 22.10
N ALA A 111 -4.01 24.25 23.04
CA ALA A 111 -2.67 23.63 23.00
C ALA A 111 -2.75 22.11 23.18
N ALA A 112 -3.55 21.63 24.14
CA ALA A 112 -3.74 20.20 24.38
C ALA A 112 -4.36 19.46 23.18
N ALA A 113 -5.18 20.16 22.37
CA ALA A 113 -5.82 19.56 21.20
C ALA A 113 -4.92 19.45 19.96
N GLN A 114 -3.73 20.07 19.93
CA GLN A 114 -2.87 20.11 18.75
C GLN A 114 -2.44 18.70 18.28
N LEU A 115 -1.84 17.92 19.18
CA LEU A 115 -1.28 16.60 18.86
C LEU A 115 -2.36 15.57 18.49
N PRO A 116 -3.48 15.46 19.24
CA PRO A 116 -4.60 14.62 18.83
C PRO A 116 -5.14 15.02 17.45
N THR A 117 -5.27 16.33 17.19
CA THR A 117 -5.77 16.82 15.90
C THR A 117 -4.84 16.44 14.76
N TRP A 118 -3.52 16.67 14.91
CA TRP A 118 -2.56 16.35 13.87
C TRP A 118 -2.47 14.85 13.59
N SER A 119 -2.38 14.03 14.65
CA SER A 119 -2.32 12.57 14.52
C SER A 119 -3.59 11.99 13.92
N ALA A 120 -4.77 12.46 14.34
CA ALA A 120 -6.06 12.04 13.79
C ALA A 120 -6.19 12.41 12.30
N LEU A 121 -5.88 13.64 11.92
CA LEU A 121 -5.91 14.08 10.51
C LEU A 121 -4.94 13.27 9.65
N THR A 122 -3.72 13.05 10.14
CA THR A 122 -2.71 12.24 9.46
C THR A 122 -3.19 10.81 9.25
N ALA A 123 -3.74 10.18 10.29
CA ALA A 123 -4.28 8.83 10.21
C ALA A 123 -5.46 8.74 9.22
N LEU A 124 -6.41 9.68 9.30
CA LEU A 124 -7.60 9.71 8.42
C LEU A 124 -7.21 9.88 6.95
N LEU A 125 -6.31 10.82 6.65
CA LEU A 125 -5.82 11.06 5.30
C LEU A 125 -4.96 9.88 4.79
N GLY A 126 -4.15 9.27 5.66
CA GLY A 126 -3.39 8.06 5.34
C GLY A 126 -4.30 6.87 4.99
N VAL A 127 -5.41 6.70 5.73
CA VAL A 127 -6.44 5.69 5.42
C VAL A 127 -7.13 6.03 4.09
N ALA A 128 -7.47 7.28 3.82
CA ALA A 128 -8.05 7.69 2.54
C ALA A 128 -7.11 7.36 1.36
N LEU A 129 -5.82 7.64 1.50
CA LEU A 129 -4.78 7.25 0.54
C LEU A 129 -4.73 5.72 0.38
N ALA A 130 -4.77 4.96 1.47
CA ALA A 130 -4.78 3.50 1.45
C ALA A 130 -5.97 2.92 0.67
N LEU A 131 -7.15 3.56 0.72
CA LEU A 131 -8.31 3.15 -0.08
C LEU A 131 -8.08 3.35 -1.58
N VAL A 132 -7.45 4.46 -1.98
CA VAL A 132 -7.09 4.72 -3.39
C VAL A 132 -6.03 3.72 -3.85
N VAL A 133 -4.98 3.52 -3.06
CA VAL A 133 -3.91 2.56 -3.34
C VAL A 133 -4.43 1.13 -3.43
N THR A 134 -5.37 0.73 -2.55
CA THR A 134 -6.01 -0.59 -2.62
C THR A 134 -6.70 -0.82 -3.96
N ARG A 135 -7.45 0.18 -4.46
CA ARG A 135 -8.13 0.08 -5.74
C ARG A 135 -7.13 -0.02 -6.90
N ALA A 136 -6.04 0.73 -6.83
CA ALA A 136 -4.99 0.72 -7.83
C ALA A 136 -4.19 -0.59 -7.83
N ALA A 137 -3.85 -1.13 -6.65
CA ALA A 137 -3.11 -2.38 -6.44
C ALA A 137 -3.80 -3.60 -7.05
N ARG A 138 -5.14 -3.59 -7.18
CA ARG A 138 -5.85 -4.67 -7.89
C ARG A 138 -5.51 -4.76 -9.38
N ARG A 139 -4.95 -3.68 -9.95
CA ARG A 139 -4.59 -3.54 -11.37
C ARG A 139 -3.08 -3.62 -11.62
N THR A 140 -2.27 -3.85 -10.59
CA THR A 140 -0.81 -3.94 -10.68
C THR A 140 -0.33 -5.35 -11.04
N VAL A 141 0.98 -5.48 -11.21
CA VAL A 141 1.63 -6.79 -11.38
C VAL A 141 1.64 -7.49 -10.02
N ARG A 142 1.30 -8.79 -10.04
CA ARG A 142 1.34 -9.63 -8.85
C ARG A 142 2.68 -10.31 -8.78
N VAL A 143 3.36 -10.11 -7.66
CA VAL A 143 4.69 -10.66 -7.39
C VAL A 143 4.64 -11.41 -6.07
N GLY A 144 5.73 -12.11 -5.71
CA GLY A 144 5.85 -12.72 -4.39
C GLY A 144 5.70 -11.70 -3.25
N ALA A 145 5.41 -12.19 -2.04
CA ALA A 145 5.23 -11.32 -0.87
C ALA A 145 6.48 -10.49 -0.55
N LEU A 146 7.68 -11.08 -0.67
CA LEU A 146 8.95 -10.40 -0.38
C LEU A 146 9.27 -9.30 -1.42
N PRO A 147 9.24 -9.56 -2.75
CA PRO A 147 9.39 -8.49 -3.74
C PRO A 147 8.35 -7.37 -3.59
N THR A 148 7.13 -7.70 -3.16
CA THR A 148 6.09 -6.70 -2.90
C THR A 148 6.44 -5.82 -1.70
N ALA A 149 6.91 -6.42 -0.60
CA ALA A 149 7.33 -5.69 0.58
C ALA A 149 8.51 -4.74 0.27
N LEU A 150 9.56 -5.25 -0.40
CA LEU A 150 10.70 -4.45 -0.83
C LEU A 150 10.29 -3.34 -1.81
N GLY A 151 9.40 -3.65 -2.76
CA GLY A 151 8.87 -2.67 -3.70
C GLY A 151 8.06 -1.54 -3.05
N VAL A 152 7.54 -1.74 -1.84
CA VAL A 152 6.89 -0.70 -1.03
C VAL A 152 7.91 0.07 -0.19
N VAL A 153 8.83 -0.63 0.48
CA VAL A 153 9.79 -0.03 1.42
C VAL A 153 10.86 0.79 0.71
N LEU A 154 11.35 0.36 -0.46
CA LEU A 154 12.40 1.08 -1.19
C LEU A 154 11.98 2.50 -1.62
N PRO A 155 10.80 2.72 -2.25
CA PRO A 155 10.32 4.07 -2.53
C PRO A 155 10.10 4.94 -1.30
N ILE A 156 9.72 4.34 -0.17
CA ILE A 156 9.63 5.06 1.11
C ILE A 156 11.01 5.55 1.50
N ALA A 157 12.01 4.66 1.53
CA ALA A 157 13.39 5.00 1.86
C ALA A 157 13.93 6.13 0.96
N VAL A 158 13.73 6.02 -0.37
CA VAL A 158 14.13 7.05 -1.33
C VAL A 158 13.47 8.39 -1.03
N THR A 159 12.17 8.39 -0.74
CA THR A 159 11.42 9.63 -0.46
C THR A 159 11.89 10.27 0.85
N VAL A 160 12.15 9.46 1.88
CA VAL A 160 12.71 9.91 3.16
C VAL A 160 14.09 10.53 2.93
N THR A 161 15.00 9.82 2.25
CA THR A 161 16.34 10.33 1.93
C THR A 161 16.29 11.63 1.14
N ALA A 162 15.43 11.73 0.13
CA ALA A 162 15.26 12.95 -0.66
C ALA A 162 14.73 14.11 0.18
N THR A 163 13.78 13.84 1.10
CA THR A 163 13.22 14.85 2.01
C THR A 163 14.27 15.33 3.00
N LEU A 164 15.04 14.43 3.61
CA LEU A 164 16.13 14.77 4.51
C LEU A 164 17.23 15.56 3.79
N ALA A 165 17.60 15.18 2.58
CA ALA A 165 18.56 15.92 1.76
C ALA A 165 18.08 17.34 1.40
N LEU A 166 16.79 17.50 1.11
CA LEU A 166 16.19 18.81 0.85
C LEU A 166 16.21 19.70 2.10
N LEU A 167 15.91 19.14 3.28
CA LEU A 167 15.99 19.86 4.55
C LEU A 167 17.44 20.25 4.87
N ALA A 168 18.39 19.33 4.65
CA ALA A 168 19.82 19.58 4.80
C ALA A 168 20.29 20.76 3.96
N ALA A 169 19.87 20.80 2.69
CA ALA A 169 20.20 21.89 1.77
C ALA A 169 19.61 23.25 2.19
N ARG A 170 18.58 23.25 3.06
CA ARG A 170 17.99 24.47 3.65
C ARG A 170 18.64 24.90 4.97
N GLY A 171 19.67 24.18 5.42
CA GLY A 171 20.39 24.52 6.66
C GLY A 171 19.73 23.99 7.93
N GLU A 172 18.80 23.05 7.84
CA GLU A 172 18.23 22.38 9.02
C GLU A 172 19.31 21.55 9.73
N SER A 173 19.58 21.87 10.99
CA SER A 173 20.73 21.33 11.75
C SER A 173 20.47 19.96 12.37
N ARG A 174 19.22 19.50 12.45
CA ARG A 174 18.80 18.26 13.14
C ARG A 174 18.43 17.09 12.22
N ILE A 175 18.82 17.15 10.95
CA ILE A 175 18.51 16.14 9.92
C ILE A 175 19.05 14.74 10.21
N GLY A 176 20.10 14.60 11.03
CA GLY A 176 20.74 13.33 11.35
C GLY A 176 20.08 12.56 12.49
N GLU A 177 19.37 13.27 13.37
CA GLU A 177 18.73 12.70 14.57
C GLU A 177 17.70 11.60 14.27
N PRO A 178 16.82 11.71 13.24
CA PRO A 178 15.80 10.69 12.98
C PRO A 178 16.33 9.48 12.18
N VAL A 179 17.56 9.53 11.64
CA VAL A 179 18.08 8.49 10.72
C VAL A 179 18.09 7.09 11.34
N PRO A 180 18.56 6.88 12.59
CA PRO A 180 18.57 5.54 13.20
C PRO A 180 17.15 4.97 13.38
N GLY A 181 16.21 5.80 13.85
CA GLY A 181 14.80 5.43 14.02
C GLY A 181 14.15 5.02 12.70
N LEU A 182 14.34 5.84 11.66
CA LEU A 182 13.84 5.57 10.30
C LEU A 182 14.40 4.27 9.71
N LEU A 183 15.70 4.00 9.88
CA LEU A 183 16.31 2.75 9.40
C LEU A 183 15.74 1.53 10.12
N LEU A 184 15.57 1.62 11.45
CA LEU A 184 14.96 0.57 12.23
C LEU A 184 13.50 0.34 11.81
N TRP A 185 12.73 1.41 11.61
CA TRP A 185 11.35 1.34 11.14
C TRP A 185 11.25 0.62 9.81
N LEU A 186 12.05 1.00 8.80
CA LEU A 186 12.06 0.36 7.48
C LEU A 186 12.47 -1.13 7.57
N ALA A 187 13.46 -1.43 8.41
CA ALA A 187 13.93 -2.80 8.65
C ALA A 187 12.85 -3.68 9.28
N LEU A 188 12.08 -3.17 10.24
CA LEU A 188 11.00 -3.89 10.91
C LEU A 188 9.68 -3.92 10.12
N LEU A 189 9.41 -2.88 9.33
CA LEU A 189 8.24 -2.81 8.45
C LEU A 189 8.32 -3.87 7.36
N THR A 190 9.51 -4.13 6.81
CA THR A 190 9.72 -5.15 5.75
C THR A 190 9.19 -6.54 6.13
N PRO A 191 9.60 -7.18 7.25
CA PRO A 191 9.07 -8.47 7.66
C PRO A 191 7.58 -8.40 8.04
N ALA A 192 7.08 -7.29 8.58
CA ALA A 192 5.65 -7.12 8.86
C ALA A 192 4.80 -7.14 7.56
N LEU A 193 5.22 -6.42 6.53
CA LEU A 193 4.59 -6.43 5.21
C LEU A 193 4.70 -7.79 4.53
N TRP A 194 5.86 -8.44 4.65
CA TRP A 194 6.06 -9.79 4.13
C TRP A 194 5.11 -10.80 4.78
N ALA A 195 5.02 -10.81 6.12
CA ALA A 195 4.13 -11.70 6.86
C ALA A 195 2.65 -11.44 6.51
N ALA A 196 2.23 -10.17 6.43
CA ALA A 196 0.89 -9.80 5.98
C ALA A 196 0.61 -10.30 4.55
N GLY A 197 1.58 -10.14 3.64
CA GLY A 197 1.49 -10.66 2.27
C GLY A 197 1.37 -12.19 2.20
N VAL A 198 2.16 -12.92 3.00
CA VAL A 198 2.10 -14.38 3.09
C VAL A 198 0.73 -14.85 3.59
N LEU A 199 0.18 -14.22 4.64
CA LEU A 199 -1.14 -14.53 5.18
C LEU A 199 -2.26 -14.19 4.18
N ALA A 200 -2.14 -13.06 3.49
CA ALA A 200 -3.10 -12.63 2.46
C ALA A 200 -3.14 -13.59 1.27
N ARG A 201 -1.97 -14.10 0.83
CA ARG A 201 -1.87 -15.14 -0.22
C ARG A 201 -2.58 -16.43 0.16
N ARG A 202 -2.55 -16.80 1.45
CA ARG A 202 -3.25 -17.97 2.00
C ARG A 202 -4.76 -17.74 2.19
N GLY A 203 -5.31 -16.59 1.77
CA GLY A 203 -6.72 -16.23 1.96
C GLY A 203 -7.06 -15.77 3.38
N ARG A 204 -6.10 -15.72 4.30
CA ARG A 204 -6.31 -15.32 5.71
C ARG A 204 -6.23 -13.80 5.88
N VAL A 205 -7.17 -13.09 5.27
CA VAL A 205 -7.12 -11.62 5.17
C VAL A 205 -7.22 -10.93 6.53
N ARG A 206 -8.07 -11.43 7.44
CA ARG A 206 -8.18 -10.87 8.79
C ARG A 206 -6.86 -11.00 9.56
N ALA A 207 -6.25 -12.19 9.51
CA ALA A 207 -4.94 -12.42 10.13
C ALA A 207 -3.84 -11.57 9.49
N ALA A 208 -3.87 -11.36 8.17
CA ALA A 208 -2.94 -10.49 7.47
C ALA A 208 -3.01 -9.03 7.97
N TRP A 209 -4.23 -8.51 8.14
CA TRP A 209 -4.43 -7.17 8.71
C TRP A 209 -3.97 -7.08 10.16
N LEU A 210 -4.33 -8.06 11.00
CA LEU A 210 -3.91 -8.07 12.41
C LEU A 210 -2.39 -8.13 12.54
N ALA A 211 -1.75 -9.11 11.90
CA ALA A 211 -0.30 -9.29 11.96
C ALA A 211 0.45 -8.08 11.36
N GLY A 212 -0.05 -7.56 10.24
CA GLY A 212 0.55 -6.39 9.59
C GLY A 212 0.40 -5.11 10.42
N LEU A 213 -0.79 -4.85 10.98
CA LEU A 213 -1.04 -3.68 11.82
C LEU A 213 -0.23 -3.75 13.12
N LEU A 214 -0.27 -4.89 13.82
CA LEU A 214 0.54 -5.10 15.02
C LEU A 214 2.03 -4.95 14.73
N GLY A 215 2.52 -5.59 13.67
CA GLY A 215 3.93 -5.48 13.27
C GLY A 215 4.34 -4.06 12.91
N ALA A 216 3.50 -3.31 12.21
CA ALA A 216 3.78 -1.93 11.84
C ALA A 216 3.72 -0.97 13.05
N LEU A 217 2.81 -1.20 14.00
CA LEU A 217 2.74 -0.45 15.25
C LEU A 217 3.98 -0.70 16.12
N VAL A 218 4.40 -1.96 16.27
CA VAL A 218 5.64 -2.32 16.97
C VAL A 218 6.86 -1.70 16.28
N ALA A 219 6.92 -1.73 14.94
CA ALA A 219 8.00 -1.10 14.19
C ALA A 219 8.06 0.42 14.42
N ALA A 220 6.90 1.09 14.39
CA ALA A 220 6.81 2.52 14.63
C ALA A 220 7.19 2.88 16.07
N ASP A 221 6.73 2.11 17.06
CA ASP A 221 7.04 2.34 18.47
C ASP A 221 8.54 2.13 18.75
N ALA A 222 9.12 1.03 18.26
CA ALA A 222 10.55 0.77 18.42
C ALA A 222 11.43 1.84 17.75
N ALA A 223 11.01 2.35 16.59
CA ALA A 223 11.69 3.44 15.90
C ALA A 223 11.65 4.74 16.70
N VAL A 224 10.49 5.10 17.28
CA VAL A 224 10.35 6.27 18.15
C VAL A 224 11.18 6.11 19.41
N VAL A 225 11.18 4.93 20.04
CA VAL A 225 12.04 4.63 21.19
C VAL A 225 13.51 4.84 20.84
N LEU A 226 13.96 4.32 19.69
CA LEU A 226 15.34 4.51 19.25
C LEU A 226 15.64 5.98 18.98
N ALA A 227 14.76 6.70 18.26
CA ALA A 227 14.91 8.12 17.96
C ALA A 227 15.02 8.95 19.24
N VAL A 228 14.18 8.70 20.24
CA VAL A 228 14.24 9.36 21.56
C VAL A 228 15.58 9.08 22.26
N VAL A 229 15.99 7.81 22.32
CA VAL A 229 17.25 7.40 22.98
C VAL A 229 18.48 7.99 22.29
N THR A 230 18.44 8.18 20.97
CA THR A 230 19.57 8.74 20.21
C THR A 230 19.59 10.27 20.18
N SER A 231 18.43 10.92 20.28
CA SER A 231 18.30 12.39 20.17
C SER A 231 18.27 13.12 21.50
N ILE A 232 17.92 12.44 22.61
CA ILE A 232 17.81 13.05 23.93
C ILE A 232 18.91 12.49 24.86
N PRO A 233 19.84 13.34 25.36
CA PRO A 233 20.90 12.89 26.24
C PRO A 233 20.33 12.36 27.56
N ALA A 234 20.87 11.24 28.05
CA ALA A 234 20.43 10.58 29.28
C ALA A 234 20.71 11.40 30.56
N THR A 235 21.58 12.42 30.47
CA THR A 235 21.97 13.31 31.57
C THR A 235 22.17 14.72 31.02
N ALA A 236 21.23 15.62 31.25
CA ALA A 236 21.42 17.05 31.00
C ALA A 236 21.92 17.73 32.29
N PRO A 237 22.88 18.67 32.22
CA PRO A 237 23.25 19.47 33.38
C PRO A 237 22.05 20.32 33.83
N VAL A 238 21.79 20.34 35.13
CA VAL A 238 20.74 21.19 35.73
C VAL A 238 21.21 22.64 35.64
N ALA A 239 20.81 23.34 34.59
CA ALA A 239 20.94 24.78 34.49
C ALA A 239 19.64 25.45 34.95
N ASP A 240 19.74 26.41 35.87
CA ASP A 240 18.73 27.43 36.16
C ASP A 240 17.32 26.95 36.59
N GLY A 241 17.23 25.90 37.40
CA GLY A 241 15.95 25.50 38.03
C GLY A 241 14.90 24.94 37.07
N LEU A 242 15.24 24.77 35.79
CA LEU A 242 14.48 23.98 34.83
C LEU A 242 14.71 22.49 35.09
N PRO A 243 13.67 21.64 35.00
CA PRO A 243 13.85 20.19 35.06
C PRO A 243 14.85 19.76 33.99
N PRO A 244 15.72 18.76 34.26
CA PRO A 244 16.77 18.39 33.33
C PRO A 244 16.19 18.02 31.96
N ASP A 245 16.83 18.46 30.88
CA ASP A 245 16.56 18.05 29.48
C ASP A 245 16.86 16.56 29.20
N SER A 246 16.78 15.72 30.24
CA SER A 246 16.96 14.27 30.17
C SER A 246 15.59 13.59 30.19
N VAL A 247 15.37 12.70 29.23
CA VAL A 247 14.23 11.78 29.22
C VAL A 247 14.74 10.43 29.71
N ASP A 248 14.05 9.83 30.69
CA ASP A 248 14.36 8.45 31.08
C ASP A 248 14.05 7.55 29.88
N ARG A 249 14.95 6.62 29.55
CA ARG A 249 14.82 5.74 28.37
C ARG A 249 13.56 4.86 28.45
N ILE A 250 13.03 4.66 29.66
CA ILE A 250 11.81 3.90 29.95
C ILE A 250 10.54 4.70 29.55
N SER A 251 10.65 6.01 29.34
CA SER A 251 9.53 6.93 29.07
C SER A 251 9.05 6.94 27.61
N ALA A 252 9.74 6.24 26.70
CA ALA A 252 9.49 6.32 25.25
C ALA A 252 8.42 5.37 24.64
N PRO A 253 8.02 4.22 25.22
CA PRO A 253 7.08 3.33 24.56
C PRO A 253 5.64 3.85 24.60
N LEU A 254 4.83 3.48 23.59
CA LEU A 254 3.40 3.77 23.45
C LEU A 254 3.06 5.23 23.12
N TRP A 255 3.94 5.91 22.37
CA TRP A 255 3.79 7.33 22.01
C TRP A 255 2.39 7.68 21.45
N LEU A 256 1.82 6.81 20.60
CA LEU A 256 0.51 7.08 19.99
C LEU A 256 -0.61 7.02 21.04
N PHE A 257 -0.51 6.11 22.01
CA PHE A 257 -1.48 6.00 23.08
C PHE A 257 -1.35 7.17 24.06
N THR A 258 -0.13 7.53 24.44
CA THR A 258 0.12 8.68 25.32
C THR A 258 -0.31 9.99 24.67
N CYS A 259 -0.13 10.17 23.35
CA CYS A 259 -0.66 11.32 22.61
C CYS A 259 -2.18 11.48 22.67
N TRP A 260 -2.93 10.38 22.81
CA TRP A 260 -4.40 10.40 22.74
C TRP A 260 -5.09 10.39 24.09
N THR A 261 -4.46 9.77 25.09
CA THR A 261 -5.07 9.53 26.39
C THR A 261 -4.42 10.31 27.52
N ASP A 262 -3.29 10.98 27.22
CA ASP A 262 -2.42 11.57 28.23
C ASP A 262 -2.04 10.60 29.37
N SER A 263 -2.21 9.30 29.13
CA SER A 263 -2.09 8.24 30.10
C SER A 263 -1.01 7.27 29.66
N SER A 264 -0.15 6.93 30.61
CA SER A 264 0.92 5.95 30.44
C SER A 264 0.52 4.61 31.07
N PHE A 265 -0.78 4.25 31.03
CA PHE A 265 -1.33 3.08 31.73
C PHE A 265 -1.06 3.07 33.25
N GLY A 266 -1.04 4.24 33.88
CA GLY A 266 -0.73 4.39 35.31
C GLY A 266 0.76 4.31 35.65
N LEU A 267 1.65 4.24 34.64
CA LEU A 267 3.08 4.37 34.86
C LEU A 267 3.44 5.82 35.26
N PRO A 268 4.44 6.03 36.13
CA PRO A 268 4.86 7.35 36.59
C PRO A 268 5.51 8.21 35.48
N ARG A 269 5.74 7.65 34.29
CA ARG A 269 6.47 8.23 33.16
C ARG A 269 5.77 7.84 31.85
N PRO A 270 5.86 8.66 30.77
CA PRO A 270 6.46 9.99 30.73
C PRO A 270 5.67 11.04 31.53
N THR A 271 6.40 11.96 32.18
CA THR A 271 5.86 13.19 32.76
C THR A 271 5.35 14.14 31.66
N GLU A 272 4.63 15.20 32.03
CA GLU A 272 4.22 16.26 31.08
C GLU A 272 5.43 16.89 30.37
N TRP A 273 6.53 17.13 31.09
CA TRP A 273 7.77 17.65 30.52
C TRP A 273 8.43 16.70 29.52
N GLU A 274 8.51 15.39 29.83
CA GLU A 274 9.07 14.41 28.90
C GLU A 274 8.18 14.22 27.66
N ARG A 275 6.85 14.28 27.81
CA ARG A 275 5.93 14.28 26.67
C ARG A 275 6.20 15.48 25.77
N PHE A 276 6.40 16.67 26.34
CA PHE A 276 6.76 17.86 25.58
C PHE A 276 8.09 17.68 24.84
N LEU A 277 9.16 17.19 25.50
CA LEU A 277 10.47 16.97 24.87
C LEU A 277 10.44 15.93 23.75
N ILE A 278 9.77 14.79 23.98
CA ILE A 278 9.60 13.73 22.97
C ILE A 278 8.81 14.28 21.78
N THR A 279 7.75 15.03 22.07
CA THR A 279 6.95 15.70 21.06
C THR A 279 7.82 16.67 20.27
N ASP A 280 8.47 17.64 20.90
CA ASP A 280 9.28 18.66 20.21
C ASP A 280 10.40 18.07 19.33
N ARG A 281 11.10 17.04 19.84
CA ARG A 281 12.26 16.44 19.16
C ARG A 281 11.88 15.46 18.05
N VAL A 282 10.83 14.67 18.26
CA VAL A 282 10.57 13.48 17.44
C VAL A 282 9.33 13.64 16.57
N LEU A 283 8.45 14.65 16.79
CA LEU A 283 7.06 14.68 16.29
C LEU A 283 6.82 14.27 14.84
N VAL A 284 7.69 14.71 13.93
CA VAL A 284 7.49 14.55 12.49
C VAL A 284 7.63 13.10 12.05
N GLU A 285 8.56 12.36 12.67
CA GLU A 285 8.84 10.95 12.35
C GLU A 285 7.66 10.00 12.68
N PRO A 286 7.08 10.00 13.89
CA PRO A 286 5.89 9.24 14.23
C PRO A 286 4.69 9.56 13.35
N MET A 287 4.49 10.83 12.99
CA MET A 287 3.43 11.22 12.05
C MET A 287 3.70 10.60 10.68
N PHE A 288 4.95 10.60 10.20
CA PHE A 288 5.31 9.94 8.94
C PHE A 288 5.06 8.43 8.95
N HIS A 289 5.36 7.75 10.06
CA HIS A 289 5.01 6.34 10.26
C HIS A 289 3.49 6.12 10.18
N LEU A 290 2.68 6.98 10.80
CA LEU A 290 1.22 6.96 10.75
C LEU A 290 0.67 7.18 9.32
N ALA A 291 1.27 8.09 8.56
CA ALA A 291 0.85 8.36 7.18
C ALA A 291 1.16 7.18 6.25
N CYS A 292 2.32 6.53 6.44
CA CYS A 292 2.80 5.51 5.52
C CYS A 292 2.23 4.11 5.78
N THR A 293 2.08 3.73 7.05
CA THR A 293 1.64 2.39 7.46
C THR A 293 0.34 1.92 6.78
N PRO A 294 -0.75 2.74 6.73
CA PRO A 294 -2.01 2.31 6.13
C PRO A 294 -1.88 1.91 4.66
N TYR A 295 -1.19 2.72 3.84
CA TYR A 295 -1.09 2.43 2.41
C TYR A 295 -0.12 1.27 2.15
N ALA A 296 0.96 1.16 2.93
CA ALA A 296 1.96 0.09 2.78
C ALA A 296 1.32 -1.28 3.02
N LEU A 297 0.55 -1.40 4.12
CA LEU A 297 -0.22 -2.59 4.44
C LEU A 297 -1.30 -2.89 3.40
N ALA A 298 -2.07 -1.87 3.03
CA ALA A 298 -3.13 -2.00 2.05
C ALA A 298 -2.61 -2.49 0.69
N TYR A 299 -1.48 -1.95 0.23
CA TYR A 299 -0.84 -2.37 -1.01
C TYR A 299 -0.34 -3.82 -0.91
N ALA A 300 0.42 -4.15 0.15
CA ALA A 300 0.99 -5.49 0.34
C ALA A 300 -0.11 -6.56 0.38
N ILE A 301 -1.18 -6.33 1.14
CA ILE A 301 -2.32 -7.26 1.25
C ILE A 301 -3.08 -7.35 -0.07
N ALA A 302 -3.34 -6.23 -0.74
CA ALA A 302 -4.12 -6.21 -1.98
C ALA A 302 -3.37 -6.87 -3.15
N ALA A 303 -2.07 -6.62 -3.29
CA ALA A 303 -1.23 -7.20 -4.34
C ALA A 303 -1.01 -8.71 -4.14
N ALA A 304 -0.98 -9.17 -2.88
CA ALA A 304 -0.80 -10.55 -2.50
C ALA A 304 -2.07 -11.43 -2.66
N ARG A 305 -3.25 -10.83 -2.81
CA ARG A 305 -4.51 -11.59 -2.85
C ARG A 305 -4.62 -12.47 -4.10
N PRO A 306 -5.13 -13.72 -3.97
CA PRO A 306 -5.45 -14.59 -5.10
C PRO A 306 -6.37 -13.91 -6.13
N ALA A 307 -6.32 -14.36 -7.38
CA ALA A 307 -7.26 -13.87 -8.40
C ALA A 307 -8.63 -14.47 -8.08
N PRO A 308 -9.73 -13.72 -8.25
CA PRO A 308 -11.04 -14.35 -8.30
C PRO A 308 -10.99 -15.48 -9.32
N ALA A 309 -11.38 -16.70 -8.91
CA ALA A 309 -11.49 -17.82 -9.83
C ALA A 309 -12.45 -17.42 -10.96
N ALA A 310 -12.05 -17.69 -12.21
CA ALA A 310 -12.96 -17.52 -13.33
C ALA A 310 -14.15 -18.46 -13.10
N VAL A 311 -15.37 -17.92 -13.20
CA VAL A 311 -16.61 -18.71 -13.07
C VAL A 311 -16.52 -19.87 -14.10
N PRO A 312 -16.67 -21.14 -13.67
CA PRO A 312 -16.68 -22.27 -14.60
C PRO A 312 -17.75 -22.03 -15.66
N GLY A 313 -17.38 -22.19 -16.93
CA GLY A 313 -18.37 -22.21 -18.01
C GLY A 313 -19.39 -23.33 -17.77
N PRO A 314 -20.63 -23.21 -18.28
CA PRO A 314 -21.66 -24.22 -18.10
C PRO A 314 -21.16 -25.60 -18.55
N GLU A 315 -21.41 -26.60 -17.70
CA GLU A 315 -21.00 -27.99 -17.90
C GLU A 315 -21.60 -28.55 -19.21
N PRO A 316 -20.80 -29.23 -20.06
CA PRO A 316 -21.31 -29.77 -21.31
C PRO A 316 -22.34 -30.87 -21.04
N VAL A 317 -23.58 -30.63 -21.47
CA VAL A 317 -24.68 -31.61 -21.41
C VAL A 317 -24.26 -32.90 -22.13
N PRO A 318 -24.35 -34.08 -21.48
CA PRO A 318 -24.04 -35.35 -22.11
C PRO A 318 -25.02 -35.62 -23.26
N ALA A 319 -24.49 -36.02 -24.42
CA ALA A 319 -25.30 -36.39 -25.57
C ALA A 319 -25.97 -37.76 -25.32
N PRO A 320 -27.24 -37.95 -25.72
CA PRO A 320 -27.89 -39.26 -25.64
C PRO A 320 -27.17 -40.28 -26.53
N ALA A 321 -27.06 -41.50 -26.00
CA ALA A 321 -26.43 -42.66 -26.64
C ALA A 321 -27.25 -43.20 -27.82
#